data_AF-A0A2D9DMS3-F1
#
_entry.id   AF-A0A2D9DMS3-F1
#
_cell.length_a   1.000
_cell.length_b   1.000
_cell.length_c   1.000
_cell.angle_alpha   90.00
_cell.angle_beta   90.00
_cell.angle_gamma   90.00
#
_symmetry.space_group_name_H-M   'P 1'
#
loop_
_entity.id
_entity.type
_entity.pdbx_description
1 polymer ?
#
loop_
_entity_poly.entity_id
_entity_poly.type
_entity_poly.pdbx_seq_one_letter_code
_entity_poly.pdbx_strand_id
1 'polypeptide(L)'
;MNLRSLFKKRNYLYLYNKYKSYPSTVNSFPNDYSEYESFKDILKYIAVENFEKVVAVASGPTAKNIEYNDKYLYFCTNNSIELVKNKVNYIYTVSDEFYLYKYLNSFKEDQYWVSTFFYFYLNSASESKKNDISKYLTNNSRSRKEFLITNEKNSFNSDKINSDIKEVFVKWKYNHFGVNSGFNNLVLSSIVANFANLPLVSYGLDMGEGGQYYFNKPSSLGRSIKGDFSKAKVTEFLKVLNNEVTFENNSNFK
;
A
#
# COMPACT_ATOMS: atom_id res chain seq x y z
N MET A 1 -25.04 19.66 1.37
CA MET A 1 -23.57 19.67 1.21
C MET A 1 -22.98 20.62 2.25
N ASN A 2 -22.05 20.19 3.10
CA ASN A 2 -21.53 21.05 4.18
C ASN A 2 -20.46 22.00 3.64
N LEU A 3 -20.80 23.28 3.37
CA LEU A 3 -19.89 24.27 2.79
C LEU A 3 -18.58 24.45 3.60
N ARG A 4 -18.61 24.22 4.93
CA ARG A 4 -17.40 24.27 5.77
C ARG A 4 -16.38 23.18 5.42
N SER A 5 -16.81 22.09 4.78
CA SER A 5 -15.89 21.04 4.35
C SER A 5 -14.98 21.52 3.21
N LEU A 6 -15.47 22.38 2.31
CA LEU A 6 -14.69 22.95 1.20
C LEU A 6 -13.47 23.73 1.70
N PHE A 7 -13.61 24.41 2.83
CA PHE A 7 -12.53 25.22 3.43
C PHE A 7 -11.52 24.41 4.27
N LYS A 8 -11.68 23.08 4.38
CA LYS A 8 -10.69 22.28 5.11
C LYS A 8 -9.37 22.26 4.35
N LYS A 9 -8.26 22.56 5.03
CA LYS A 9 -6.88 22.49 4.48
C LYS A 9 -6.62 21.21 3.68
N ARG A 10 -7.16 20.07 4.11
CA ARG A 10 -7.02 18.79 3.39
C ARG A 10 -7.65 18.80 1.99
N ASN A 11 -8.79 19.46 1.80
CA ASN A 11 -9.46 19.55 0.50
C ASN A 11 -8.69 20.47 -0.45
N TYR A 12 -8.15 21.58 0.06
CA TYR A 12 -7.22 22.40 -0.73
C TYR A 12 -5.95 21.65 -1.12
N LEU A 13 -5.33 20.93 -0.18
CA LEU A 13 -4.16 20.10 -0.48
C LEU A 13 -4.48 18.99 -1.50
N TYR A 14 -5.68 18.41 -1.42
CA TYR A 14 -6.15 17.42 -2.38
C TYR A 14 -6.26 18.03 -3.79
N LEU A 15 -6.98 19.15 -3.94
CA LEU A 15 -7.14 19.83 -5.23
C LEU A 15 -5.79 20.32 -5.76
N TYR A 16 -4.97 20.93 -4.90
CA TYR A 16 -3.60 21.34 -5.25
C TYR A 16 -2.81 20.16 -5.81
N ASN A 17 -2.78 19.03 -5.11
CA ASN A 17 -2.08 17.85 -5.61
C ASN A 17 -2.71 17.32 -6.89
N LYS A 18 -4.03 17.32 -7.05
CA LYS A 18 -4.71 16.81 -8.26
C LYS A 18 -4.36 17.59 -9.53
N TYR A 19 -4.20 18.91 -9.43
CA TYR A 19 -3.92 19.78 -10.58
C TYR A 19 -2.44 20.19 -10.72
N LYS A 20 -1.61 19.87 -9.72
CA LYS A 20 -0.17 20.08 -9.79
C LYS A 20 0.43 19.20 -10.89
N SER A 21 1.34 19.76 -11.68
CA SER A 21 2.09 19.02 -12.71
C SER A 21 2.94 17.91 -12.11
N TYR A 22 3.19 16.86 -12.91
CA TYR A 22 4.12 15.80 -12.54
C TYR A 22 5.53 16.35 -12.26
N PRO A 23 6.26 15.79 -11.30
CA PRO A 23 7.65 16.17 -11.04
C PRO A 23 8.55 15.73 -12.21
N SER A 24 9.73 16.36 -12.33
CA SER A 24 10.71 16.07 -13.39
C SER A 24 11.24 14.63 -13.43
N THR A 25 10.99 13.86 -12.37
CA THR A 25 11.30 12.43 -12.28
C THR A 25 10.33 11.55 -13.08
N VAL A 26 9.19 12.11 -13.53
CA VAL A 26 8.22 11.40 -14.37
C VAL A 26 8.54 11.69 -15.84
N ASN A 27 8.78 10.64 -16.61
CA ASN A 27 9.00 10.71 -18.05
C ASN A 27 7.68 10.54 -18.80
N SER A 28 7.54 11.16 -19.97
CA SER A 28 6.35 11.06 -20.84
C SER A 28 6.37 9.85 -21.79
N PHE A 29 7.07 8.78 -21.41
CA PHE A 29 7.15 7.54 -22.16
C PHE A 29 6.67 6.40 -21.27
N PRO A 30 5.76 5.53 -21.73
CA PRO A 30 5.28 4.43 -20.91
C PRO A 30 6.34 3.38 -20.66
N ASN A 31 6.13 2.64 -19.57
CA ASN A 31 6.81 1.39 -19.31
C ASN A 31 6.20 0.26 -20.15
N ASP A 32 7.02 -0.65 -20.66
CA ASP A 32 6.53 -1.96 -21.10
C ASP A 32 6.16 -2.81 -19.88
N TYR A 33 5.00 -3.48 -19.97
CA TYR A 33 4.44 -4.38 -18.96
C TYR A 33 4.17 -5.80 -19.49
N SER A 34 4.54 -6.09 -20.74
CA SER A 34 4.28 -7.36 -21.42
C SER A 34 4.83 -8.59 -20.68
N GLU A 35 5.92 -8.43 -19.92
CA GLU A 35 6.58 -9.51 -19.17
C GLU A 35 6.00 -9.74 -17.76
N TYR A 36 5.09 -8.87 -17.27
CA TYR A 36 4.54 -8.95 -15.92
C TYR A 36 3.12 -9.52 -15.93
N GLU A 37 3.00 -10.74 -16.45
CA GLU A 37 1.71 -11.38 -16.58
C GLU A 37 1.18 -11.94 -15.26
N SER A 38 2.00 -12.25 -14.27
CA SER A 38 1.56 -12.84 -13.00
C SER A 38 2.06 -12.05 -11.79
N PHE A 39 1.45 -12.27 -10.62
CA PHE A 39 1.96 -11.64 -9.41
C PHE A 39 3.37 -12.16 -9.11
N LYS A 40 3.65 -13.43 -9.43
CA LYS A 40 5.00 -14.01 -9.34
C LYS A 40 6.03 -13.28 -10.20
N ASP A 41 5.66 -12.81 -11.39
CA ASP A 41 6.60 -12.07 -12.25
C ASP A 41 6.94 -10.70 -11.67
N ILE A 42 5.97 -10.05 -11.01
CA ILE A 42 6.21 -8.83 -10.24
C ILE A 42 7.19 -9.11 -9.08
N LEU A 43 7.04 -10.23 -8.38
CA LEU A 43 7.96 -10.59 -7.28
C LEU A 43 9.38 -10.89 -7.78
N LYS A 44 9.52 -11.54 -8.95
CA LYS A 44 10.83 -11.75 -9.59
C LYS A 44 11.47 -10.43 -10.00
N TYR A 45 10.70 -9.48 -10.53
CA TYR A 45 11.21 -8.14 -10.86
C TYR A 45 11.76 -7.42 -9.62
N ILE A 46 11.09 -7.56 -8.49
CA ILE A 46 11.51 -7.02 -7.20
C ILE A 46 12.71 -7.77 -6.61
N ALA A 47 12.91 -9.02 -7.03
CA ALA A 47 13.84 -9.98 -6.45
C ALA A 47 13.57 -10.19 -4.95
N VAL A 48 12.31 -10.48 -4.59
CA VAL A 48 11.86 -10.64 -3.19
C VAL A 48 12.65 -11.71 -2.46
N GLU A 49 13.11 -12.75 -3.16
CA GLU A 49 13.93 -13.84 -2.63
C GLU A 49 15.28 -13.41 -2.06
N ASN A 50 15.77 -12.22 -2.41
CA ASN A 50 17.03 -11.67 -1.88
C ASN A 50 16.87 -11.03 -0.49
N PHE A 51 15.65 -10.93 0.03
CA PHE A 51 15.38 -10.35 1.34
C PHE A 51 15.17 -11.43 2.40
N GLU A 52 15.59 -11.15 3.62
CA GLU A 52 15.44 -12.08 4.75
C GLU A 52 14.04 -12.01 5.39
N LYS A 53 13.29 -10.91 5.17
CA LYS A 53 12.04 -10.59 5.87
C LYS A 53 11.24 -9.52 5.14
N VAL A 54 9.90 -9.58 5.25
CA VAL A 54 8.98 -8.51 4.84
C VAL A 54 8.51 -7.71 6.06
N VAL A 55 8.51 -6.38 5.95
CA VAL A 55 8.09 -5.49 7.04
C VAL A 55 6.94 -4.59 6.59
N ALA A 56 5.75 -4.76 7.17
CA ALA A 56 4.58 -3.93 6.90
C ALA A 56 4.52 -2.72 7.86
N VAL A 57 4.66 -1.50 7.34
CA VAL A 57 4.66 -0.26 8.12
C VAL A 57 3.43 0.58 7.81
N ALA A 58 2.46 0.61 8.73
CA ALA A 58 1.33 1.53 8.70
C ALA A 58 1.64 2.85 9.45
N SER A 59 0.64 3.73 9.62
CA SER A 59 0.87 5.11 10.12
C SER A 59 0.58 5.33 11.61
N GLY A 60 0.24 4.29 12.37
CA GLY A 60 -0.02 4.39 13.80
C GLY A 60 1.24 4.69 14.64
N PRO A 61 1.09 5.09 15.92
CA PRO A 61 2.20 5.46 16.79
C PRO A 61 3.33 4.43 16.91
N THR A 62 3.03 3.13 16.90
CA THR A 62 4.05 2.08 17.04
C THR A 62 5.02 2.01 15.86
N ALA A 63 4.69 2.62 14.72
CA ALA A 63 5.57 2.72 13.56
C ALA A 63 6.88 3.48 13.85
N LYS A 64 7.00 4.22 14.97
CA LYS A 64 8.26 4.83 15.38
C LYS A 64 9.31 3.81 15.83
N ASN A 65 8.89 2.62 16.21
CA ASN A 65 9.74 1.58 16.78
C ASN A 65 10.26 0.61 15.71
N ILE A 66 10.13 0.96 14.43
CA ILE A 66 10.60 0.09 13.36
C ILE A 66 12.12 -0.10 13.46
N GLU A 67 12.55 -1.34 13.32
CA GLU A 67 13.94 -1.69 13.10
C GLU A 67 14.30 -1.47 11.63
N TYR A 68 15.46 -0.88 11.36
CA TYR A 68 15.96 -0.61 10.01
C TYR A 68 17.07 -1.60 9.64
N ASN A 69 16.88 -2.34 8.57
CA ASN A 69 17.83 -3.33 8.07
C ASN A 69 17.77 -3.37 6.54
N ASP A 70 18.92 -3.29 5.87
CA ASP A 70 19.02 -3.23 4.40
C ASP A 70 18.65 -4.56 3.73
N LYS A 71 18.71 -5.66 4.47
CA LYS A 71 18.31 -7.00 4.02
C LYS A 71 16.80 -7.27 4.10
N TYR A 72 16.00 -6.31 4.57
CA TYR A 72 14.55 -6.45 4.68
C TYR A 72 13.84 -5.63 3.61
N LEU A 73 12.64 -6.08 3.21
CA LEU A 73 11.77 -5.39 2.27
C LEU A 73 10.62 -4.71 3.00
N TYR A 74 10.57 -3.38 2.97
CA TYR A 74 9.58 -2.60 3.70
C TYR A 74 8.40 -2.21 2.82
N PHE A 75 7.19 -2.56 3.24
CA PHE A 75 5.94 -2.09 2.64
C PHE A 75 5.40 -0.93 3.46
N CYS A 76 5.32 0.25 2.87
CA CYS A 76 4.83 1.44 3.54
C CYS A 76 3.61 2.03 2.82
N THR A 77 2.80 2.81 3.52
CA THR A 77 1.61 3.45 2.96
C THR A 77 1.41 4.85 3.53
N ASN A 78 0.71 5.71 2.79
CA ASN A 78 0.39 7.05 3.24
C ASN A 78 1.64 7.83 3.72
N ASN A 79 1.61 8.39 4.93
CA ASN A 79 2.78 9.09 5.48
C ASN A 79 3.85 8.14 6.04
N SER A 80 3.60 6.83 6.22
CA SER A 80 4.64 5.95 6.76
C SER A 80 5.83 5.79 5.81
N ILE A 81 5.70 6.20 4.55
CA ILE A 81 6.84 6.37 3.65
C ILE A 81 7.92 7.28 4.25
N GLU A 82 7.57 8.31 5.03
CA GLU A 82 8.52 9.22 5.68
C GLU A 82 9.44 8.49 6.67
N LEU A 83 9.05 7.29 7.14
CA LEU A 83 9.86 6.49 8.05
C LEU A 83 10.94 5.69 7.31
N VAL A 84 10.64 5.15 6.13
CA VAL A 84 11.51 4.20 5.39
C VAL A 84 12.29 4.86 4.26
N LYS A 85 11.79 5.97 3.72
CA LYS A 85 12.38 6.69 2.60
C LYS A 85 13.84 7.09 2.88
N ASN A 86 14.73 6.93 1.90
CA ASN A 86 16.16 7.19 2.01
C ASN A 86 16.91 6.36 3.08
N LYS A 87 16.34 5.24 3.57
CA LYS A 87 16.97 4.44 4.63
C LYS A 87 17.06 2.95 4.32
N VAL A 88 16.00 2.36 3.77
CA VAL A 88 15.86 0.91 3.60
C VAL A 88 15.05 0.59 2.35
N ASN A 89 15.27 -0.58 1.75
CA ASN A 89 14.56 -1.01 0.55
C ASN A 89 13.05 -1.03 0.77
N TYR A 90 12.29 -0.28 -0.04
CA TYR A 90 10.86 -0.12 0.21
C TYR A 90 9.98 -0.16 -1.04
N ILE A 91 8.78 -0.71 -0.83
CA ILE A 91 7.64 -0.63 -1.73
C ILE A 91 6.61 0.31 -1.12
N TYR A 92 6.18 1.29 -1.90
CA TYR A 92 5.12 2.21 -1.48
C TYR A 92 3.76 1.71 -1.97
N THR A 93 2.84 1.45 -1.06
CA THR A 93 1.48 1.02 -1.36
C THR A 93 0.51 2.19 -1.29
N VAL A 94 -0.22 2.41 -2.38
CA VAL A 94 -1.15 3.53 -2.54
C VAL A 94 -2.54 2.98 -2.83
N SER A 95 -3.44 3.14 -1.87
CA SER A 95 -4.83 2.65 -2.00
C SER A 95 -5.87 3.76 -2.01
N ASP A 96 -5.63 4.91 -1.36
CA ASP A 96 -6.59 6.01 -1.32
C ASP A 96 -6.24 7.15 -2.29
N GLU A 97 -7.29 7.87 -2.68
CA GLU A 97 -7.23 8.88 -3.73
C GLU A 97 -6.41 10.11 -3.33
N PHE A 98 -6.40 10.49 -2.05
CA PHE A 98 -5.60 11.63 -1.59
C PHE A 98 -4.11 11.35 -1.74
N TYR A 99 -3.67 10.17 -1.29
CA TYR A 99 -2.26 9.78 -1.42
C TYR A 99 -1.88 9.40 -2.84
N LEU A 100 -2.83 9.00 -3.70
CA LEU A 100 -2.60 8.85 -5.14
C LEU A 100 -2.09 10.15 -5.76
N TYR A 101 -2.86 11.24 -5.69
CA TYR A 101 -2.41 12.48 -6.33
C TYR A 101 -1.19 13.09 -5.64
N LYS A 102 -1.05 12.91 -4.31
CA LYS A 102 0.19 13.29 -3.60
C LYS A 102 1.39 12.53 -4.17
N TYR A 103 1.23 11.24 -4.44
CA TYR A 103 2.26 10.40 -5.03
C TYR A 103 2.59 10.84 -6.46
N LEU A 104 1.61 10.80 -7.37
CA LEU A 104 1.83 11.10 -8.79
C LEU A 104 2.52 12.46 -9.00
N ASN A 105 2.11 13.48 -8.23
CA ASN A 105 2.54 14.87 -8.46
C ASN A 105 3.65 15.37 -7.52
N SER A 106 4.09 14.57 -6.54
CA SER A 106 5.13 15.00 -5.59
C SER A 106 6.13 13.93 -5.18
N PHE A 107 5.93 12.67 -5.55
CA PHE A 107 6.90 11.63 -5.26
C PHE A 107 8.21 11.88 -6.02
N LYS A 108 9.31 11.79 -5.27
CA LYS A 108 10.68 11.85 -5.78
C LYS A 108 11.36 10.54 -5.41
N GLU A 109 11.96 9.93 -6.40
CA GLU A 109 12.64 8.65 -6.29
C GLU A 109 13.89 8.81 -5.43
N ASP A 110 14.23 7.75 -4.71
CA ASP A 110 15.51 7.59 -4.06
C ASP A 110 16.04 6.18 -4.33
N GLN A 111 17.31 5.94 -3.99
CA GLN A 111 18.01 4.70 -4.33
C GLN A 111 17.41 3.44 -3.67
N TYR A 112 16.64 3.59 -2.58
CA TYR A 112 16.01 2.49 -1.87
C TYR A 112 14.58 2.22 -2.32
N TRP A 113 14.03 3.07 -3.19
CA TRP A 113 12.71 2.84 -3.77
C TRP A 113 12.77 1.67 -4.75
N VAL A 114 12.06 0.59 -4.41
CA VAL A 114 12.02 -0.64 -5.20
C VAL A 114 10.88 -0.57 -6.23
N SER A 115 9.68 -0.21 -5.78
CA SER A 115 8.49 -0.10 -6.64
C SER A 115 7.35 0.61 -5.91
N THR A 116 6.26 0.88 -6.64
CA THR A 116 5.00 1.34 -6.09
C THR A 116 3.86 0.45 -6.55
N PHE A 117 3.01 0.05 -5.60
CA PHE A 117 1.82 -0.75 -5.85
C PHE A 117 0.56 0.09 -5.61
N PHE A 118 -0.23 0.30 -6.66
CA PHE A 118 -1.57 0.83 -6.55
C PHE A 118 -2.54 -0.31 -6.27
N TYR A 119 -2.79 -0.59 -4.99
CA TYR A 119 -3.56 -1.76 -4.56
C TYR A 119 -4.90 -1.39 -3.94
N PHE A 120 -5.99 -1.82 -4.58
CA PHE A 120 -7.35 -1.65 -4.07
C PHE A 120 -8.35 -2.57 -4.79
N TYR A 121 -9.43 -2.91 -4.09
CA TYR A 121 -10.59 -3.53 -4.73
C TYR A 121 -11.39 -2.49 -5.50
N LEU A 122 -11.62 -2.77 -6.78
CA LEU A 122 -12.46 -1.99 -7.67
C LEU A 122 -13.93 -2.15 -7.30
N ASN A 123 -14.58 -1.01 -7.16
CA ASN A 123 -16.00 -0.78 -7.04
C ASN A 123 -16.33 0.60 -7.66
N SER A 124 -17.62 0.95 -7.72
CA SER A 124 -18.09 2.20 -8.32
C SER A 124 -17.42 3.46 -7.78
N ALA A 125 -17.05 3.50 -6.50
CA ALA A 125 -16.38 4.65 -5.90
C ALA A 125 -14.89 4.78 -6.26
N SER A 126 -14.28 3.72 -6.83
CA SER A 126 -12.87 3.67 -7.17
C SER A 126 -12.57 3.64 -8.68
N GLU A 127 -13.61 3.64 -9.52
CA GLU A 127 -13.50 3.60 -10.98
C GLU A 127 -12.67 4.76 -11.54
N SER A 128 -13.00 6.00 -11.11
CA SER A 128 -12.26 7.20 -11.53
C SER A 128 -10.78 7.10 -11.16
N LYS A 129 -10.48 6.59 -9.97
CA LYS A 129 -9.11 6.42 -9.48
C LYS A 129 -8.34 5.40 -10.33
N LYS A 130 -8.97 4.28 -10.70
CA LYS A 130 -8.38 3.30 -11.62
C LYS A 130 -8.09 3.93 -12.98
N ASN A 131 -9.04 4.67 -13.54
CA ASN A 131 -8.85 5.33 -14.85
C ASN A 131 -7.71 6.36 -14.83
N ASP A 132 -7.59 7.13 -13.75
CA ASP A 132 -6.47 8.07 -13.57
C ASP A 132 -5.13 7.35 -13.50
N ILE A 133 -5.04 6.23 -12.76
CA ILE A 133 -3.82 5.42 -12.68
C ILE A 133 -3.50 4.80 -14.04
N SER A 134 -4.48 4.19 -14.71
CA SER A 134 -4.27 3.60 -16.04
C SER A 134 -3.79 4.66 -17.03
N LYS A 135 -4.43 5.84 -17.07
CA LYS A 135 -3.99 6.95 -17.92
C LYS A 135 -2.56 7.39 -17.60
N TYR A 136 -2.20 7.43 -16.32
CA TYR A 136 -0.83 7.73 -15.91
C TYR A 136 0.15 6.67 -16.45
N LEU A 137 -0.09 5.38 -16.21
CA LEU A 137 0.78 4.28 -16.62
C LEU A 137 0.87 4.11 -18.15
N THR A 138 -0.16 4.50 -18.91
CA THR A 138 -0.14 4.52 -20.40
C THR A 138 0.76 5.60 -20.96
N ASN A 139 0.91 6.72 -20.27
CA ASN A 139 1.56 7.92 -20.83
C ASN A 139 2.86 8.26 -20.13
N ASN A 140 3.15 7.66 -18.98
CA ASN A 140 4.23 8.07 -18.12
C ASN A 140 4.98 6.89 -17.51
N SER A 141 6.21 7.15 -17.09
CA SER A 141 7.04 6.19 -16.36
C SER A 141 8.00 6.90 -15.39
N ARG A 142 8.62 6.07 -14.57
CA ARG A 142 9.70 6.39 -13.63
C ARG A 142 10.86 5.41 -13.82
N SER A 143 11.96 5.59 -13.10
CA SER A 143 13.13 4.70 -13.23
C SER A 143 12.85 3.24 -12.82
N ARG A 144 11.86 3.02 -11.94
CA ARG A 144 11.35 1.70 -11.56
C ARG A 144 9.90 1.53 -12.00
N LYS A 145 9.47 0.28 -12.15
CA LYS A 145 8.10 -0.07 -12.54
C LYS A 145 7.13 0.19 -11.39
N GLU A 146 5.92 0.57 -11.76
CA GLU A 146 4.80 0.82 -10.87
C GLU A 146 3.64 -0.07 -11.30
N PHE A 147 2.95 -0.71 -10.37
CA PHE A 147 1.97 -1.76 -10.71
C PHE A 147 0.58 -1.40 -10.20
N LEU A 148 -0.42 -1.50 -11.09
CA LEU A 148 -1.82 -1.41 -10.74
C LEU A 148 -2.34 -2.81 -10.41
N ILE A 149 -2.72 -3.03 -9.15
CA ILE A 149 -3.21 -4.33 -8.66
C ILE A 149 -4.64 -4.16 -8.17
N THR A 150 -5.60 -4.61 -8.97
CA THR A 150 -7.03 -4.59 -8.65
C THR A 150 -7.66 -5.96 -8.89
N ASN A 151 -8.92 -6.10 -8.50
CA ASN A 151 -9.72 -7.29 -8.79
C ASN A 151 -10.30 -7.33 -10.21
N GLU A 152 -9.94 -6.38 -11.09
CA GLU A 152 -10.43 -6.26 -12.47
C GLU A 152 -9.28 -6.46 -13.47
N LYS A 153 -9.58 -7.15 -14.58
CA LYS A 153 -8.73 -7.23 -15.76
C LYS A 153 -8.54 -5.85 -16.39
N ASN A 154 -7.30 -5.47 -16.69
CA ASN A 154 -7.01 -4.32 -17.54
C ASN A 154 -5.64 -4.46 -18.23
N SER A 155 -5.25 -3.48 -19.05
CA SER A 155 -3.98 -3.50 -19.80
C SER A 155 -2.72 -3.50 -18.93
N PHE A 156 -2.83 -3.15 -17.65
CA PHE A 156 -1.72 -3.09 -16.68
C PHE A 156 -1.82 -4.18 -15.59
N ASN A 157 -2.94 -4.91 -15.58
CA ASN A 157 -3.27 -5.90 -14.58
C ASN A 157 -3.93 -7.07 -15.29
N SER A 158 -3.15 -8.11 -15.54
CA SER A 158 -3.67 -9.34 -16.15
C SER A 158 -4.68 -10.02 -15.21
N ASP A 159 -5.51 -10.90 -15.76
CA ASP A 159 -6.35 -11.79 -14.94
C ASP A 159 -5.51 -12.66 -13.99
N LYS A 160 -4.28 -13.02 -14.39
CA LYS A 160 -3.41 -13.93 -13.63
C LYS A 160 -2.86 -13.25 -12.36
N ILE A 161 -2.55 -11.96 -12.37
CA ILE A 161 -2.12 -11.24 -11.15
C ILE A 161 -3.22 -11.34 -10.07
N ASN A 162 -4.47 -11.08 -10.45
CA ASN A 162 -5.61 -11.20 -9.55
C ASN A 162 -5.89 -12.67 -9.17
N SER A 163 -5.71 -13.60 -10.11
CA SER A 163 -5.85 -15.05 -9.84
C SER A 163 -4.86 -15.51 -8.77
N ASP A 164 -3.58 -15.18 -8.90
CA ASP A 164 -2.53 -15.52 -7.94
C ASP A 164 -2.87 -15.01 -6.52
N ILE A 165 -3.36 -13.77 -6.43
CA ILE A 165 -3.79 -13.18 -5.15
C ILE A 165 -5.02 -13.91 -4.60
N LYS A 166 -6.00 -14.22 -5.46
CA LYS A 166 -7.20 -14.96 -5.06
C LYS A 166 -6.89 -16.37 -4.58
N GLU A 167 -5.93 -17.06 -5.19
CA GLU A 167 -5.49 -18.39 -4.78
C GLU A 167 -4.99 -18.38 -3.33
N VAL A 168 -4.23 -17.35 -2.93
CA VAL A 168 -3.80 -17.15 -1.54
C VAL A 168 -5.02 -16.98 -0.62
N PHE A 169 -5.98 -16.12 -0.98
CA PHE A 169 -7.19 -15.93 -0.18
C PHE A 169 -8.05 -17.19 -0.06
N VAL A 170 -8.15 -17.99 -1.13
CA VAL A 170 -8.85 -19.28 -1.12
C VAL A 170 -8.16 -20.27 -0.18
N LYS A 171 -6.82 -20.40 -0.27
CA LYS A 171 -6.02 -21.23 0.64
C LYS A 171 -6.27 -20.82 2.11
N TRP A 172 -6.23 -19.53 2.37
CA TRP A 172 -6.43 -18.94 3.69
C TRP A 172 -7.89 -18.98 4.18
N LYS A 173 -8.83 -19.42 3.34
CA LYS A 173 -10.28 -19.35 3.61
C LYS A 173 -10.72 -17.96 4.06
N TYR A 174 -10.14 -16.92 3.46
CA TYR A 174 -10.31 -15.54 3.86
C TYR A 174 -11.03 -14.75 2.77
N ASN A 175 -12.13 -14.09 3.12
CA ASN A 175 -12.84 -13.18 2.21
C ASN A 175 -12.36 -11.75 2.44
N HIS A 176 -11.42 -11.30 1.60
CA HIS A 176 -10.82 -9.98 1.79
C HIS A 176 -11.83 -8.84 1.59
N PHE A 177 -11.82 -7.91 2.54
CA PHE A 177 -12.53 -6.65 2.47
C PHE A 177 -11.60 -5.50 2.83
N GLY A 178 -11.42 -4.53 1.92
CA GLY A 178 -10.53 -3.40 2.14
C GLY A 178 -11.06 -2.44 3.21
N VAL A 179 -10.35 -2.31 4.33
CA VAL A 179 -10.77 -1.47 5.48
C VAL A 179 -10.15 -0.07 5.43
N ASN A 180 -8.82 0.01 5.36
CA ASN A 180 -8.05 1.26 5.29
C ASN A 180 -6.68 0.97 4.66
N SER A 181 -5.92 2.01 4.26
CA SER A 181 -4.63 1.82 3.58
C SER A 181 -3.62 1.02 4.41
N GLY A 182 -3.61 1.16 5.73
CA GLY A 182 -2.74 0.39 6.63
C GLY A 182 -3.07 -1.11 6.62
N PHE A 183 -4.36 -1.44 6.65
CA PHE A 183 -4.80 -2.83 6.55
C PHE A 183 -4.51 -3.44 5.18
N ASN A 184 -4.80 -2.71 4.09
CA ASN A 184 -4.50 -3.17 2.73
C ASN A 184 -2.99 -3.35 2.52
N ASN A 185 -2.16 -2.49 3.12
CA ASN A 185 -0.71 -2.65 3.13
C ASN A 185 -0.29 -3.96 3.82
N LEU A 186 -0.84 -4.26 5.00
CA LEU A 186 -0.57 -5.52 5.71
C LEU A 186 -0.99 -6.73 4.88
N VAL A 187 -2.19 -6.70 4.29
CA VAL A 187 -2.69 -7.77 3.42
C VAL A 187 -1.73 -8.02 2.26
N LEU A 188 -1.35 -6.98 1.51
CA LEU A 188 -0.44 -7.15 0.38
C LEU A 188 0.95 -7.64 0.81
N SER A 189 1.47 -7.11 1.92
CA SER A 189 2.75 -7.55 2.49
C SER A 189 2.73 -9.03 2.88
N SER A 190 1.61 -9.51 3.45
CA SER A 190 1.46 -10.91 3.82
C SER A 190 1.34 -11.85 2.63
N ILE A 191 0.70 -11.42 1.54
CA ILE A 191 0.66 -12.20 0.30
C ILE A 191 2.07 -12.37 -0.25
N VAL A 192 2.85 -11.28 -0.29
CA VAL A 192 4.26 -11.29 -0.72
C VAL A 192 5.10 -12.22 0.17
N ALA A 193 4.97 -12.10 1.49
CA ALA A 193 5.65 -12.95 2.46
C ALA A 193 5.31 -14.44 2.26
N ASN A 194 4.03 -14.78 2.03
CA ASN A 194 3.61 -16.15 1.74
C ASN A 194 4.16 -16.68 0.42
N PHE A 195 4.19 -15.88 -0.65
CA PHE A 195 4.77 -16.30 -1.93
C PHE A 195 6.28 -16.54 -1.84
N ALA A 196 6.99 -15.72 -1.08
CA ALA A 196 8.44 -15.81 -0.92
C ALA A 196 8.87 -16.71 0.25
N ASN A 197 7.93 -17.26 1.02
CA ASN A 197 8.18 -18.00 2.26
C ASN A 197 9.09 -17.21 3.24
N LEU A 198 8.81 -15.91 3.40
CA LEU A 198 9.56 -15.02 4.29
C LEU A 198 8.77 -14.71 5.56
N PRO A 199 9.45 -14.50 6.71
CA PRO A 199 8.81 -13.94 7.89
C PRO A 199 8.20 -12.56 7.61
N LEU A 200 7.08 -12.27 8.26
CA LEU A 200 6.39 -10.98 8.21
C LEU A 200 6.43 -10.31 9.57
N VAL A 201 6.78 -9.02 9.60
CA VAL A 201 6.65 -8.18 10.80
C VAL A 201 5.76 -6.98 10.50
N SER A 202 4.86 -6.61 11.40
CA SER A 202 4.02 -5.41 11.22
C SER A 202 4.20 -4.36 12.32
N TYR A 203 4.12 -3.10 11.90
CA TYR A 203 4.16 -1.94 12.78
C TYR A 203 3.09 -0.92 12.39
N GLY A 204 2.56 -0.18 13.36
CA GLY A 204 1.69 0.98 13.12
C GLY A 204 0.26 0.65 12.71
N LEU A 205 -0.18 -0.61 12.72
CA LEU A 205 -1.59 -0.97 12.51
C LEU A 205 -2.34 -0.89 13.84
N ASP A 206 -2.33 0.28 14.46
CA ASP A 206 -2.75 0.41 15.86
C ASP A 206 -4.27 0.52 16.04
N MET A 207 -5.05 0.72 14.97
CA MET A 207 -6.54 0.76 15.01
C MET A 207 -7.14 1.71 16.07
N GLY A 208 -6.41 2.77 16.44
CA GLY A 208 -6.79 3.72 17.48
C GLY A 208 -6.44 3.32 18.91
N GLU A 209 -5.74 2.19 19.09
CA GLU A 209 -5.17 1.74 20.34
C GLU A 209 -3.78 2.35 20.56
N GLY A 210 -3.47 2.73 21.80
CA GLY A 210 -2.26 3.50 22.14
C GLY A 210 -2.25 4.97 21.71
N GLY A 211 -3.33 5.48 21.10
CA GLY A 211 -3.47 6.92 20.87
C GLY A 211 -4.43 7.36 19.78
N GLN A 212 -4.80 8.64 19.84
CA GLN A 212 -5.58 9.34 18.82
C GLN A 212 -4.68 10.15 17.90
N TYR A 213 -3.68 9.50 17.32
CA TYR A 213 -2.65 10.18 16.53
C TYR A 213 -1.97 9.22 15.56
N TYR A 214 -1.34 9.81 14.54
CA TYR A 214 -0.41 9.10 13.66
C TYR A 214 1.01 9.22 14.23
N PHE A 215 1.96 8.45 13.73
CA PHE A 215 3.35 8.52 14.19
C PHE A 215 3.91 9.96 14.11
N ASN A 216 3.61 10.72 13.06
CA ASN A 216 4.20 12.05 12.85
C ASN A 216 3.42 13.22 13.46
N LYS A 217 2.19 13.02 13.94
CA LYS A 217 1.39 14.13 14.52
C LYS A 217 0.16 13.68 15.29
N PRO A 218 -0.28 14.50 16.27
CA PRO A 218 -1.63 14.47 16.79
C PRO A 218 -2.66 14.66 15.66
N SER A 219 -3.67 13.78 15.58
CA SER A 219 -4.73 13.88 14.58
C SER A 219 -5.96 13.09 15.00
N SER A 220 -7.15 13.66 14.88
CA SER A 220 -8.37 12.88 15.03
C SER A 220 -8.40 11.76 13.98
N LEU A 221 -8.34 10.51 14.44
CA LEU A 221 -8.42 9.34 13.58
C LEU A 221 -9.85 9.20 13.05
N GLY A 222 -9.97 8.81 11.77
CA GLY A 222 -11.26 8.62 11.12
C GLY A 222 -12.05 7.43 11.69
N ARG A 223 -13.38 7.43 11.46
CA ARG A 223 -14.27 6.34 11.91
C ARG A 223 -13.87 4.97 11.35
N SER A 224 -13.35 4.92 10.12
CA SER A 224 -12.86 3.68 9.48
C SER A 224 -11.63 3.05 10.12
N ILE A 225 -10.96 3.77 11.04
CA ILE A 225 -9.80 3.24 11.79
C ILE A 225 -10.27 2.65 13.12
N LYS A 226 -11.32 3.19 13.73
CA LYS A 226 -11.74 2.82 15.09
C LYS A 226 -13.02 1.98 15.16
N GLY A 227 -13.81 1.97 14.10
CA GLY A 227 -15.13 1.34 14.13
C GLY A 227 -15.03 -0.15 14.42
N ASP A 228 -15.98 -0.68 15.18
CA ASP A 228 -15.98 -2.09 15.60
C ASP A 228 -15.98 -3.04 14.40
N PHE A 229 -16.71 -2.68 13.33
CA PHE A 229 -16.68 -3.42 12.07
C PHE A 229 -15.26 -3.51 11.48
N SER A 230 -14.53 -2.39 11.45
CA SER A 230 -13.16 -2.32 10.94
C SER A 230 -12.23 -3.17 11.81
N LYS A 231 -12.32 -3.04 13.14
CA LYS A 231 -11.53 -3.84 14.09
C LYS A 231 -11.81 -5.33 13.93
N ALA A 232 -13.08 -5.74 13.85
CA ALA A 232 -13.48 -7.12 13.65
C ALA A 232 -12.88 -7.72 12.36
N LYS A 233 -12.89 -6.96 11.25
CA LYS A 233 -12.30 -7.40 9.98
C LYS A 233 -10.77 -7.53 10.04
N VAL A 234 -10.09 -6.65 10.77
CA VAL A 234 -8.65 -6.77 11.01
C VAL A 234 -8.36 -7.98 11.90
N THR A 235 -9.09 -8.19 13.00
CA THR A 235 -8.93 -9.35 13.89
C THR A 235 -9.15 -10.68 13.16
N GLU A 236 -10.17 -10.77 12.30
CA GLU A 236 -10.40 -11.94 11.44
C GLU A 236 -9.16 -12.27 10.60
N PHE A 237 -8.54 -11.25 10.01
CA PHE A 237 -7.35 -11.42 9.21
C PHE A 237 -6.09 -11.74 10.02
N LEU A 238 -5.88 -11.12 11.19
CA LEU A 238 -4.73 -11.42 12.05
C LEU A 238 -4.73 -12.89 12.51
N LYS A 239 -5.91 -13.48 12.75
CA LYS A 239 -6.05 -14.92 13.04
C LYS A 239 -5.59 -15.80 11.88
N VAL A 240 -5.92 -15.41 10.64
CA VAL A 240 -5.45 -16.08 9.43
C VAL A 240 -3.93 -15.99 9.32
N LEU A 241 -3.36 -14.79 9.50
CA LEU A 241 -1.91 -14.58 9.40
C LEU A 241 -1.12 -15.44 10.38
N ASN A 242 -1.55 -15.53 11.64
CA ASN A 242 -0.86 -16.32 12.66
C ASN A 242 -0.79 -17.83 12.31
N ASN A 243 -1.68 -18.33 11.44
CA ASN A 243 -1.69 -19.72 11.01
C ASN A 243 -0.93 -19.96 9.70
N GLU A 244 -0.88 -18.95 8.83
CA GLU A 244 -0.43 -19.12 7.44
C GLU A 244 0.96 -18.53 7.16
N VAL A 245 1.44 -17.62 8.00
CA VAL A 245 2.71 -16.91 7.83
C VAL A 245 3.43 -16.83 9.18
N THR A 246 4.76 -16.98 9.20
CA THR A 246 5.56 -16.64 10.39
C THR A 246 5.45 -15.14 10.65
N PHE A 247 4.56 -14.75 11.57
CA PHE A 247 4.12 -13.38 11.73
C PHE A 247 4.41 -12.85 13.15
N GLU A 248 4.99 -11.65 13.20
CA GLU A 248 5.20 -10.88 14.42
C GLU A 248 4.46 -9.54 14.32
N ASN A 249 3.57 -9.26 15.27
CA ASN A 249 2.81 -8.02 15.32
C ASN A 249 3.33 -7.09 16.42
N ASN A 250 4.01 -6.01 15.99
CA ASN A 250 4.54 -4.96 16.86
C ASN A 250 3.63 -3.72 16.93
N SER A 251 2.38 -3.86 16.50
CA SER A 251 1.33 -2.85 16.67
C SER A 251 0.60 -3.01 18.01
N ASN A 252 -0.09 -1.96 18.46
CA ASN A 252 -0.91 -2.00 19.68
C ASN A 252 -2.12 -2.93 19.53
N PHE A 253 -2.72 -2.98 18.34
CA PHE A 253 -3.87 -3.82 18.04
C PHE A 253 -3.42 -5.25 17.74
N LYS A 254 -3.92 -6.23 18.50
CA LYS A 254 -3.54 -7.65 18.43
C LYS A 254 -4.71 -8.56 18.08
#